data_AF-A0ABD3TV37-F1
#
_entry.id   AF-A0ABD3TV37-F1
#
_cell.length_a   1.000
_cell.length_b   1.000
_cell.length_c   1.000
_cell.angle_alpha   90.00
_cell.angle_beta   90.00
_cell.angle_gamma   90.00
#
_symmetry.space_group_name_H-M   'P 1'
#
loop_
_entity.id
_entity.type
_entity.pdbx_description
1 polymer ?
#
loop_
_entity_poly.entity_id
_entity_poly.type
_entity_poly.pdbx_seq_one_letter_code
_entity_poly.pdbx_strand_id
1 'polypeptide(L)'
;MPPTEVDSDPRRSSNILGVSECAFANINNLEHCAKYLNQSLVTFGFPASLDLFANDPVSVARTCNCLYALLQQRQRDVEFRESANEQRQRLLSDISRLEAKLERLDTVLSGKDKEIATLTRTEAKATAAFKAQIDKLQQERDEFQKMVLGNQQVRTQQIHEMKKKEKDYIKLQEKLNQVIMEKKKESKSGMEIMNLLQKEGRQRGTWSTKKADNDFYKKIVDAYEVKNRELVAENADLRALLRSMQVDMREFLNAPKGKQSCSVNERSDADLSQSPLVGRTDMFDLPLHMARDQIEESLRTKMTSIKDRLVQLQDAEQGADVTCEVTERELELEAQLVEARSIIQEQASIMSKHLAKSDRPRRLSGQLSCDMDSILSSP
;
A
#
# COMPACT_ATOMS: atom_id res chain seq x y z
N MET A 1 -11.68 8.52 31.91
CA MET A 1 -11.14 8.26 33.25
C MET A 1 -9.62 8.13 33.11
N PRO A 2 -8.84 8.74 34.01
CA PRO A 2 -7.38 8.80 33.90
C PRO A 2 -6.73 7.46 34.31
N PRO A 3 -5.45 7.25 33.94
CA PRO A 3 -4.79 5.95 34.00
C PRO A 3 -4.18 5.67 35.38
N THR A 4 -4.32 4.42 35.83
CA THR A 4 -3.62 3.88 37.00
C THR A 4 -2.21 3.47 36.59
N GLU A 5 -1.24 4.36 36.81
CA GLU A 5 0.17 3.99 36.95
C GLU A 5 0.36 3.32 38.32
N VAL A 6 0.65 2.02 38.32
CA VAL A 6 1.35 1.38 39.43
C VAL A 6 2.39 0.45 38.81
N ASP A 7 3.45 1.07 38.29
CA ASP A 7 4.71 0.39 38.05
C ASP A 7 5.38 0.17 39.41
N SER A 8 5.37 -1.06 39.89
CA SER A 8 6.06 -1.48 41.11
C SER A 8 7.06 -2.56 40.74
N ASP A 9 8.22 -2.08 40.29
CA ASP A 9 9.42 -2.83 39.98
C ASP A 9 9.90 -3.64 41.21
N PRO A 10 9.91 -4.99 41.21
CA PRO A 10 10.42 -5.78 42.32
C PRO A 10 11.91 -6.03 42.12
N ARG A 11 12.70 -4.97 41.93
CA ARG A 11 14.17 -5.04 41.83
C ARG A 11 14.84 -4.16 42.86
N ARG A 12 14.48 -4.31 44.14
CA ARG A 12 15.38 -3.96 45.25
C ARG A 12 14.92 -4.59 46.56
N SER A 13 15.41 -5.80 46.83
CA SER A 13 15.66 -6.27 48.19
C SER A 13 16.62 -7.46 48.11
N SER A 14 17.84 -7.17 47.66
CA SER A 14 18.99 -7.96 48.08
C SER A 14 19.18 -7.69 49.58
N ASN A 15 18.37 -8.33 50.43
CA ASN A 15 18.60 -8.43 51.86
C ASN A 15 19.74 -9.45 52.08
N ILE A 16 20.95 -9.04 51.69
CA ILE A 16 22.18 -9.56 52.27
C ILE A 16 22.45 -8.61 53.44
N LEU A 17 22.02 -9.01 54.65
CA LEU A 17 22.41 -8.52 55.99
C LEU A 17 21.20 -8.61 56.93
N GLY A 18 21.14 -9.69 57.70
CA GLY A 18 20.10 -9.91 58.71
C GLY A 18 20.06 -11.33 59.26
N VAL A 19 21.21 -12.01 59.38
CA VAL A 19 21.32 -13.29 60.08
C VAL A 19 22.15 -13.06 61.33
N SER A 20 21.54 -12.44 62.33
CA SER A 20 21.96 -12.52 63.73
C SER A 20 20.79 -12.05 64.57
N GLU A 21 20.48 -12.81 65.63
CA GLU A 21 19.50 -12.53 66.69
C GLU A 21 18.09 -13.13 66.61
N CYS A 22 17.97 -14.39 66.19
CA CYS A 22 16.95 -15.32 66.70
C CYS A 22 17.57 -16.73 66.78
N ALA A 23 18.34 -17.00 67.83
CA ALA A 23 18.96 -18.31 68.00
C ALA A 23 17.89 -19.35 68.36
N PHE A 24 17.73 -20.37 67.52
CA PHE A 24 16.76 -21.46 67.72
C PHE A 24 17.01 -22.27 68.99
N ALA A 25 18.28 -22.45 69.40
CA ALA A 25 18.68 -23.19 70.58
C ALA A 25 19.64 -22.38 71.47
N ASN A 26 19.54 -22.56 72.79
CA ASN A 26 20.42 -22.04 73.83
C ASN A 26 20.61 -23.09 74.94
N ILE A 27 21.46 -22.79 75.93
CA ILE A 27 21.85 -23.73 76.99
C ILE A 27 20.63 -24.20 77.81
N ASN A 28 19.62 -23.35 77.99
CA ASN A 28 18.47 -23.63 78.85
C ASN A 28 17.36 -24.43 78.15
N ASN A 29 17.38 -24.53 76.81
CA ASN A 29 16.31 -25.19 76.04
C ASN A 29 16.81 -26.34 75.14
N LEU A 30 18.09 -26.70 75.23
CA LEU A 30 18.75 -27.62 74.31
C LEU A 30 18.08 -29.00 74.22
N GLU A 31 17.63 -29.57 75.34
CA GLU A 31 16.93 -30.86 75.36
C GLU A 31 15.57 -30.78 74.64
N HIS A 32 14.85 -29.68 74.83
CA HIS A 32 13.57 -29.46 74.16
C HIS A 32 13.77 -29.25 72.65
N CYS A 33 14.76 -28.44 72.25
CA CYS A 33 15.13 -28.24 70.86
C CYS A 33 15.54 -29.54 70.16
N ALA A 34 16.32 -30.40 70.82
CA ALA A 34 16.71 -31.70 70.27
C ALA A 34 15.51 -32.65 70.08
N LYS A 35 14.58 -32.68 71.04
CA LYS A 35 13.32 -33.45 70.90
C LYS A 35 12.46 -32.91 69.75
N TYR A 36 12.33 -31.58 69.65
CA TYR A 36 11.58 -30.93 68.57
C TYR A 36 12.20 -31.20 67.18
N LEU A 37 13.53 -31.13 67.06
CA LEU A 37 14.22 -31.43 65.81
C LEU A 37 13.98 -32.87 65.39
N ASN A 38 14.14 -33.84 66.29
CA ASN A 38 13.84 -35.24 65.98
C ASN A 38 12.38 -35.46 65.55
N GLN A 39 11.41 -34.84 66.24
CA GLN A 39 9.99 -34.92 65.85
C GLN A 39 9.73 -34.31 64.47
N SER A 40 10.36 -33.17 64.18
CA SER A 40 10.26 -32.49 62.89
C SER A 40 10.90 -33.33 61.78
N LEU A 41 12.06 -33.94 62.06
CA LEU A 41 12.73 -34.84 61.12
C LEU A 41 11.84 -36.01 60.72
N VAL A 42 11.18 -36.68 61.67
CA VAL A 42 10.19 -37.73 61.35
C VAL A 42 9.09 -37.19 60.45
N THR A 43 8.56 -36.01 60.79
CA THR A 43 7.44 -35.39 60.07
C THR A 43 7.82 -35.08 58.61
N PHE A 44 9.07 -34.65 58.38
CA PHE A 44 9.61 -34.41 57.04
C PHE A 44 10.17 -35.68 56.37
N GLY A 45 9.97 -36.86 56.96
CA GLY A 45 10.35 -38.16 56.37
C GLY A 45 11.82 -38.55 56.55
N PHE A 46 12.54 -37.89 57.46
CA PHE A 46 13.92 -38.24 57.83
C PHE A 46 13.95 -39.21 59.02
N PRO A 47 14.99 -40.07 59.12
CA PRO A 47 15.18 -40.89 60.30
C PRO A 47 15.48 -40.02 61.53
N ALA A 48 14.68 -40.16 62.60
CA ALA A 48 14.91 -39.47 63.88
C ALA A 48 16.02 -40.11 64.69
N SER A 49 17.24 -39.91 64.21
CA SER A 49 18.47 -40.42 64.81
C SER A 49 19.43 -39.31 65.21
N LEU A 50 18.94 -38.08 65.39
CA LEU A 50 19.76 -36.95 65.80
C LEU A 50 20.01 -37.05 67.30
N ASP A 51 21.14 -37.64 67.68
CA ASP A 51 21.63 -37.67 69.04
C ASP A 51 22.91 -36.85 69.14
N LEU A 52 22.78 -35.62 69.63
CA LEU A 52 23.86 -34.65 69.76
C LEU A 52 24.72 -34.88 71.01
N PHE A 53 24.27 -35.73 71.94
CA PHE A 53 24.94 -36.01 73.22
C PHE A 53 25.52 -37.42 73.28
N ALA A 54 25.39 -38.21 72.22
CA ALA A 54 25.94 -39.55 72.15
C ALA A 54 27.47 -39.55 72.21
N ASN A 55 28.01 -40.48 73.00
CA ASN A 55 29.46 -40.72 73.10
C ASN A 55 29.90 -41.99 72.36
N ASP A 56 28.96 -42.78 71.83
CA ASP A 56 29.26 -44.00 71.08
C ASP A 56 29.36 -43.73 69.57
N PRO A 57 30.35 -44.34 68.86
CA PRO A 57 30.56 -44.09 67.43
C PRO A 57 29.36 -44.42 66.53
N VAL A 58 28.49 -45.35 66.92
CA VAL A 58 27.35 -45.80 66.11
C VAL A 58 26.25 -44.75 66.09
N SER A 59 25.94 -44.15 67.24
CA SER A 59 24.99 -43.04 67.37
C SER A 59 25.51 -41.78 66.68
N VAL A 60 26.80 -41.46 66.81
CA VAL A 60 27.43 -40.34 66.09
C VAL A 60 27.34 -40.53 64.58
N ALA A 61 27.61 -41.74 64.05
CA ALA A 61 27.48 -42.03 62.63
C ALA A 61 26.03 -41.87 62.12
N ARG A 62 25.03 -42.29 62.90
CA ARG A 62 23.61 -42.08 62.57
C ARG A 62 23.24 -40.59 62.52
N THR A 63 23.74 -39.80 63.46
CA THR A 63 23.59 -38.33 63.46
C THR A 63 24.21 -37.72 62.20
N CYS A 64 25.46 -38.09 61.85
CA CYS A 64 26.13 -37.61 60.65
C CYS A 64 25.38 -37.96 59.35
N ASN A 65 24.88 -39.19 59.23
CA ASN A 65 24.10 -39.61 58.06
C ASN A 65 22.79 -38.83 57.93
N CYS A 66 22.12 -38.54 59.05
CA CYS A 66 20.92 -37.70 59.05
C CYS A 66 21.24 -36.27 58.60
N LEU A 67 22.31 -35.66 59.12
CA LEU A 67 22.78 -34.34 58.69
C LEU A 67 23.18 -34.32 57.21
N TYR A 68 23.85 -35.36 56.73
CA TYR A 68 24.20 -35.50 55.31
C TYR A 68 22.96 -35.61 54.42
N ALA A 69 21.94 -36.38 54.82
CA ALA A 69 20.68 -36.47 54.08
C ALA A 69 19.95 -35.11 54.02
N LEU A 70 19.98 -34.32 55.09
CA LEU A 70 19.42 -32.97 55.11
C LEU A 70 20.17 -32.04 54.14
N LEU A 71 21.50 -32.07 54.15
CA LEU A 71 22.32 -31.27 53.23
C LEU A 71 22.07 -31.68 51.78
N GLN A 72 21.98 -32.97 51.50
CA GLN A 72 21.71 -33.47 50.15
C GLN A 72 20.30 -33.11 49.68
N GLN A 73 19.29 -33.17 50.54
CA GLN A 73 17.95 -32.69 50.23
C GLN A 73 17.98 -31.18 49.93
N ARG A 74 18.67 -30.38 50.74
CA ARG A 74 18.78 -28.93 50.51
C ARG A 74 19.46 -28.60 49.19
N GLN A 75 20.50 -29.34 48.82
CA GLN A 75 21.15 -29.16 47.53
C GLN A 75 20.19 -29.47 46.37
N ARG A 76 19.48 -30.60 46.42
CA ARG A 76 18.46 -30.95 45.40
C ARG A 76 17.32 -29.93 45.34
N ASP A 77 16.86 -29.41 46.47
CA ASP A 77 15.83 -28.37 46.52
C ASP A 77 16.31 -27.04 45.94
N VAL A 78 17.59 -26.69 46.11
CA VAL A 78 18.21 -25.52 45.48
C VAL A 78 18.26 -25.70 43.97
N GLU A 79 18.83 -26.82 43.50
CA GLU A 79 18.94 -27.13 42.06
C GLU A 79 17.56 -27.15 41.38
N PHE A 80 16.55 -27.76 42.02
CA PHE A 80 15.18 -27.76 41.51
C PHE A 80 14.59 -26.35 41.42
N ARG A 81 14.76 -25.53 42.47
CA ARG A 81 14.27 -24.14 42.47
C ARG A 81 14.98 -23.29 41.42
N GLU A 82 16.28 -23.48 41.25
CA GLU A 82 17.06 -22.77 40.23
C GLU A 82 16.58 -23.14 38.82
N SER A 83 16.43 -24.43 38.52
CA SER A 83 15.89 -24.91 37.23
C SER A 83 14.48 -24.38 36.94
N ALA A 84 13.58 -24.43 37.93
CA ALA A 84 12.23 -23.88 37.80
C ALA A 84 12.26 -22.36 37.57
N ASN A 85 13.16 -21.65 38.25
CA ASN A 85 13.32 -20.21 38.09
C ASN A 85 13.87 -19.85 36.71
N GLU A 86 14.83 -20.60 36.18
CA GLU A 86 15.32 -20.44 34.80
C GLU A 86 14.20 -20.65 33.78
N GLN A 87 13.40 -21.72 33.94
CA GLN A 87 12.27 -21.97 33.05
C GLN A 87 11.26 -20.81 33.10
N ARG A 88 10.96 -20.31 34.30
CA ARG A 88 10.08 -19.15 34.49
C ARG A 88 10.63 -17.92 33.76
N GLN A 89 11.94 -17.64 33.85
CA GLN A 89 12.56 -16.52 33.15
C GLN A 89 12.53 -16.66 31.63
N ARG A 90 12.74 -17.88 31.11
CA ARG A 90 12.57 -18.16 29.67
C ARG A 90 11.15 -17.87 29.20
N LEU A 91 10.15 -18.37 29.93
CA LEU A 91 8.74 -18.13 29.61
C LEU A 91 8.35 -16.66 29.67
N LEU A 92 8.83 -15.90 30.66
CA LEU A 92 8.61 -14.46 30.72
C LEU A 92 9.20 -13.74 29.50
N SER A 93 10.39 -14.14 29.07
CA SER A 93 11.03 -13.57 27.88
C SER A 93 10.22 -13.90 26.61
N ASP A 94 9.70 -15.12 26.50
CA ASP A 94 8.83 -15.53 25.39
C ASP A 94 7.51 -14.75 25.38
N ILE A 95 6.91 -14.51 26.56
CA ILE A 95 5.70 -13.69 26.72
C ILE A 95 5.96 -12.27 26.21
N SER A 96 7.01 -11.59 26.70
CA SER A 96 7.33 -10.22 26.25
C SER A 96 7.60 -10.14 24.75
N ARG A 97 8.23 -11.16 24.16
CA ARG A 97 8.43 -11.23 22.70
C ARG A 97 7.10 -11.38 21.96
N LEU A 98 6.18 -12.20 22.45
CA LEU A 98 4.86 -12.41 21.85
C LEU A 98 3.97 -11.17 21.99
N GLU A 99 3.99 -10.49 23.15
CA GLU A 99 3.30 -9.22 23.38
C GLU A 99 3.77 -8.15 22.37
N ALA A 100 5.07 -7.98 22.21
CA ALA A 100 5.62 -7.06 21.22
C ALA A 100 5.27 -7.44 19.77
N LYS A 101 5.02 -8.73 19.48
CA LYS A 101 4.55 -9.17 18.16
C LYS A 101 3.07 -8.84 17.98
N LEU A 102 2.26 -9.04 19.01
CA LEU A 102 0.83 -8.69 19.01
C LEU A 102 0.63 -7.19 18.81
N GLU A 103 1.36 -6.34 19.53
CA GLU A 103 1.29 -4.88 19.35
C GLU A 103 1.64 -4.45 17.92
N ARG A 104 2.71 -5.01 17.34
CA ARG A 104 3.05 -4.74 15.93
C ARG A 104 1.95 -5.17 14.97
N LEU A 105 1.39 -6.37 15.15
CA LEU A 105 0.29 -6.85 14.30
C LEU A 105 -0.96 -5.97 14.44
N ASP A 106 -1.28 -5.51 15.64
CA ASP A 106 -2.41 -4.63 15.90
C ASP A 106 -2.23 -3.27 15.18
N THR A 107 -1.03 -2.70 15.20
CA THR A 107 -0.73 -1.47 14.43
C THR A 107 -0.86 -1.67 12.93
N VAL A 108 -0.45 -2.83 12.41
CA VAL A 108 -0.59 -3.17 10.99
C VAL A 108 -2.05 -3.35 10.61
N LEU A 109 -2.85 -4.05 11.43
CA LEU A 109 -4.29 -4.22 11.23
C LEU A 109 -5.02 -2.87 11.22
N SER A 110 -4.76 -2.01 12.21
CA SER A 110 -5.33 -0.65 12.24
C SER A 110 -4.92 0.18 11.02
N GLY A 111 -3.69 -0.01 10.53
CA GLY A 111 -3.22 0.60 9.28
C GLY A 111 -4.01 0.12 8.07
N LYS A 112 -4.22 -1.20 7.95
CA LYS A 112 -4.98 -1.82 6.86
C LYS A 112 -6.45 -1.43 6.89
N ASP A 113 -7.08 -1.32 8.05
CA ASP A 113 -8.46 -0.86 8.17
C ASP A 113 -8.64 0.59 7.67
N LYS A 114 -7.67 1.46 7.96
CA LYS A 114 -7.66 2.84 7.45
C LYS A 114 -7.45 2.89 5.93
N GLU A 115 -6.59 2.03 5.40
CA GLU A 115 -6.35 1.88 3.96
C GLU A 115 -7.62 1.41 3.24
N ILE A 116 -8.28 0.37 3.76
CA ILE A 116 -9.57 -0.13 3.24
C ILE A 116 -10.61 0.98 3.26
N ALA A 117 -10.78 1.69 4.39
CA ALA A 117 -11.74 2.79 4.49
C ALA A 117 -11.45 3.92 3.48
N THR A 118 -10.19 4.15 3.15
CA THR A 118 -9.78 5.12 2.13
C THR A 118 -10.14 4.62 0.73
N LEU A 119 -9.76 3.38 0.40
CA LEU A 119 -10.06 2.74 -0.88
C LEU A 119 -11.56 2.70 -1.15
N THR A 120 -12.38 2.27 -0.17
CA THR A 120 -13.84 2.24 -0.30
C THR A 120 -14.43 3.62 -0.59
N ARG A 121 -13.92 4.69 0.03
CA ARG A 121 -14.38 6.07 -0.27
C ARG A 121 -13.98 6.50 -1.68
N THR A 122 -12.76 6.17 -2.13
CA THR A 122 -12.31 6.51 -3.48
C THR A 122 -13.10 5.76 -4.55
N GLU A 123 -13.40 4.48 -4.31
CA GLU A 123 -14.22 3.65 -5.18
C GLU A 123 -15.66 4.17 -5.25
N ALA A 124 -16.26 4.53 -4.12
CA ALA A 124 -17.60 5.12 -4.09
C ALA A 124 -17.66 6.44 -4.88
N LYS A 125 -16.64 7.30 -4.75
CA LYS A 125 -16.54 8.55 -5.52
C LYS A 125 -16.38 8.28 -7.02
N ALA A 126 -15.53 7.34 -7.41
CA ALA A 126 -15.34 6.96 -8.81
C ALA A 126 -16.63 6.37 -9.41
N THR A 127 -17.32 5.51 -8.67
CA THR A 127 -18.61 4.93 -9.07
C THR A 127 -19.66 6.02 -9.31
N ALA A 128 -19.75 7.01 -8.42
CA ALA A 128 -20.65 8.15 -8.58
C ALA A 128 -20.30 9.00 -9.82
N ALA A 129 -19.01 9.23 -10.07
CA ALA A 129 -18.54 9.96 -11.25
C ALA A 129 -18.88 9.22 -12.56
N PHE A 130 -18.65 7.90 -12.61
CA PHE A 130 -19.02 7.10 -13.77
C PHE A 130 -20.53 7.08 -14.00
N LYS A 131 -21.32 6.96 -12.94
CA LYS A 131 -22.78 7.05 -13.05
C LYS A 131 -23.23 8.39 -13.64
N ALA A 132 -22.68 9.50 -13.15
CA ALA A 132 -22.97 10.82 -13.70
C ALA A 132 -22.57 10.95 -15.18
N GLN A 133 -21.47 10.33 -15.60
CA GLN A 133 -21.05 10.33 -17.00
C GLN A 133 -21.98 9.47 -17.88
N ILE A 134 -22.44 8.33 -17.38
CA ILE A 134 -23.43 7.48 -18.06
C ILE A 134 -24.72 8.27 -18.26
N ASP A 135 -25.21 8.95 -17.22
CA ASP A 135 -26.45 9.74 -17.29
C ASP A 135 -26.34 10.89 -18.32
N LYS A 136 -25.18 11.57 -18.40
CA LYS A 136 -24.91 12.59 -19.43
C LYS A 136 -24.95 12.01 -20.84
N LEU A 137 -24.26 10.89 -21.07
CA LEU A 137 -24.25 10.24 -22.38
C LEU A 137 -25.65 9.76 -22.78
N GLN A 138 -26.46 9.28 -21.82
CA GLN A 138 -27.84 8.93 -22.07
C GLN A 138 -28.68 10.14 -22.48
N GLN A 139 -28.51 11.27 -21.81
CA GLN A 139 -29.18 12.53 -22.15
C GLN A 139 -28.80 13.01 -23.55
N GLU A 140 -27.50 13.07 -23.86
CA GLU A 140 -27.02 13.46 -25.20
C GLU A 140 -27.60 12.55 -26.28
N ARG A 141 -27.61 11.24 -26.04
CA ARG A 141 -28.22 10.25 -26.96
C ARG A 141 -29.71 10.51 -27.17
N ASP A 142 -30.46 10.82 -26.12
CA ASP A 142 -31.89 11.16 -26.22
C ASP A 142 -32.13 12.48 -26.99
N GLU A 143 -31.27 13.48 -26.81
CA GLU A 143 -31.32 14.75 -27.54
C GLU A 143 -31.00 14.56 -29.03
N PHE A 144 -29.95 13.80 -29.36
CA PHE A 144 -29.65 13.42 -30.74
C PHE A 144 -30.80 12.66 -31.38
N GLN A 145 -31.42 11.72 -30.67
CA GLN A 145 -32.57 10.97 -31.18
C GLN A 145 -33.75 11.90 -31.51
N LYS A 146 -34.06 12.87 -30.63
CA LYS A 146 -35.09 13.90 -30.90
C LYS A 146 -34.74 14.74 -32.13
N MET A 147 -33.49 15.15 -32.27
CA MET A 147 -33.04 15.94 -33.41
C MET A 147 -33.16 15.18 -34.74
N VAL A 148 -32.77 13.90 -34.76
CA VAL A 148 -32.89 13.02 -35.94
C VAL A 148 -34.35 12.89 -36.37
N LEU A 149 -35.26 12.62 -35.41
CA LEU A 149 -36.69 12.53 -35.70
C LEU A 149 -37.25 13.86 -36.24
N GLY A 150 -36.87 14.99 -35.63
CA GLY A 150 -37.27 16.32 -36.11
C GLY A 150 -36.74 16.63 -37.52
N ASN A 151 -35.49 16.29 -37.81
CA ASN A 151 -34.90 16.46 -39.13
C ASN A 151 -35.60 15.60 -40.18
N GLN A 152 -35.95 14.35 -39.84
CA GLN A 152 -36.67 13.44 -40.71
C GLN A 152 -38.09 13.98 -41.04
N GLN A 153 -38.77 14.58 -40.06
CA GLN A 153 -40.06 15.25 -40.27
C GLN A 153 -39.94 16.45 -41.22
N VAL A 154 -38.95 17.33 -41.00
CA VAL A 154 -38.69 18.50 -41.87
C VAL A 154 -38.37 18.05 -43.30
N ARG A 155 -37.52 17.02 -43.46
CA ARG A 155 -37.19 16.46 -44.78
C ARG A 155 -38.43 15.96 -45.50
N THR A 156 -39.31 15.26 -44.78
CA THR A 156 -40.60 14.79 -45.33
C THR A 156 -41.46 15.96 -45.78
N GLN A 157 -41.57 17.01 -44.97
CA GLN A 157 -42.32 18.23 -45.32
C GLN A 157 -41.75 18.94 -46.55
N GLN A 158 -40.42 19.10 -46.63
CA GLN A 158 -39.75 19.69 -47.80
C GLN A 158 -40.00 18.90 -49.08
N ILE A 159 -39.99 17.57 -49.01
CA ILE A 159 -40.33 16.71 -50.16
C ILE A 159 -41.77 16.97 -50.63
N HIS A 160 -42.72 17.11 -49.71
CA HIS A 160 -44.10 17.42 -50.07
C HIS A 160 -44.26 18.81 -50.71
N GLU A 161 -43.58 19.83 -50.19
CA GLU A 161 -43.58 21.17 -50.78
C GLU A 161 -42.94 21.21 -52.18
N MET A 162 -41.81 20.51 -52.36
CA MET A 162 -41.15 20.33 -53.65
C MET A 162 -42.10 19.74 -54.68
N LYS A 163 -42.77 18.62 -54.34
CA LYS A 163 -43.76 17.97 -55.21
C LYS A 163 -44.94 18.88 -55.55
N LYS A 164 -45.36 19.75 -54.63
CA LYS A 164 -46.42 20.74 -54.90
C LYS A 164 -45.95 21.79 -55.91
N LYS A 165 -44.77 22.37 -55.70
CA LYS A 165 -44.17 23.35 -56.62
C LYS A 165 -43.92 22.75 -58.01
N GLU A 166 -43.47 21.51 -58.07
CA GLU A 166 -43.26 20.79 -59.34
C GLU A 166 -44.57 20.61 -60.11
N LYS A 167 -45.67 20.25 -59.44
CA LYS A 167 -47.00 20.21 -60.07
C LYS A 167 -47.46 21.58 -60.59
N ASP A 168 -47.20 22.65 -59.84
CA ASP A 168 -47.58 24.00 -60.26
C ASP A 168 -46.70 24.51 -61.41
N TYR A 169 -45.42 24.13 -61.43
CA TYR A 169 -44.50 24.39 -62.54
C TYR A 169 -44.97 23.68 -63.82
N ILE A 170 -45.35 22.40 -63.75
CA ILE A 170 -45.91 21.66 -64.89
C ILE A 170 -47.16 22.37 -65.44
N LYS A 171 -48.10 22.78 -64.59
CA LYS A 171 -49.29 23.55 -65.02
C LYS A 171 -48.94 24.88 -65.67
N LEU A 172 -47.94 25.59 -65.16
CA LEU A 172 -47.51 26.87 -65.72
C LEU A 172 -46.83 26.67 -67.08
N GLN A 173 -46.02 25.62 -67.20
CA GLN A 173 -45.39 25.20 -68.45
C GLN A 173 -46.45 24.85 -69.50
N GLU A 174 -47.50 24.11 -69.14
CA GLU A 174 -48.65 23.81 -70.01
C GLU A 174 -49.35 25.10 -70.48
N LYS A 175 -49.64 26.03 -69.57
CA LYS A 175 -50.25 27.34 -69.92
C LYS A 175 -49.37 28.17 -70.85
N LEU A 176 -48.06 28.21 -70.62
CA LEU A 176 -47.13 28.91 -71.49
C LEU A 176 -47.13 28.31 -72.89
N ASN A 177 -47.10 26.98 -72.99
CA ASN A 177 -47.19 26.28 -74.26
C ASN A 177 -48.52 26.58 -74.97
N GLN A 178 -49.64 26.61 -74.24
CA GLN A 178 -50.95 27.01 -74.75
C GLN A 178 -50.89 28.43 -75.36
N VAL A 179 -50.35 29.42 -74.62
CA VAL A 179 -50.20 30.80 -75.10
C VAL A 179 -49.30 30.87 -76.33
N ILE A 180 -48.19 30.14 -76.37
CA ILE A 180 -47.31 30.09 -77.55
C ILE A 180 -48.05 29.52 -78.77
N MET A 181 -48.87 28.48 -78.58
CA MET A 181 -49.68 27.88 -79.63
C MET A 181 -50.79 28.82 -80.12
N GLU A 182 -51.45 29.53 -79.22
CA GLU A 182 -52.43 30.57 -79.53
C GLU A 182 -51.78 31.73 -80.29
N LYS A 183 -50.62 32.21 -79.86
CA LYS A 183 -49.86 33.26 -80.57
C LYS A 183 -49.44 32.82 -81.98
N LYS A 184 -49.05 31.56 -82.16
CA LYS A 184 -48.76 30.99 -83.50
C LYS A 184 -50.03 30.91 -84.37
N LYS A 185 -51.21 30.77 -83.77
CA LYS A 185 -52.51 30.73 -84.45
C LYS A 185 -53.03 32.14 -84.79
N GLU A 186 -52.83 33.12 -83.90
CA GLU A 186 -53.11 34.54 -84.13
C GLU A 186 -52.12 35.19 -85.11
N SER A 187 -50.88 34.71 -85.19
CA SER A 187 -49.91 35.17 -86.20
C SER A 187 -50.30 34.80 -87.65
N LYS A 188 -51.36 34.00 -87.87
CA LYS A 188 -51.98 33.79 -89.18
C LYS A 188 -53.15 34.75 -89.47
N SER A 189 -53.57 35.56 -88.49
CA SER A 189 -54.70 36.49 -88.62
C SER A 189 -54.48 37.70 -87.72
N GLY A 190 -53.67 38.67 -88.17
CA GLY A 190 -53.49 39.92 -87.44
C GLY A 190 -52.61 40.91 -88.19
N MET A 191 -53.23 41.96 -88.71
CA MET A 191 -52.62 43.12 -89.36
C MET A 191 -51.58 43.78 -88.44
N GLU A 192 -50.35 43.91 -88.93
CA GLU A 192 -49.22 44.46 -88.21
C GLU A 192 -49.28 46.00 -88.20
N ILE A 193 -49.58 46.59 -87.04
CA ILE A 193 -49.50 48.04 -86.84
C ILE A 193 -48.08 48.40 -86.41
N MET A 194 -47.27 48.81 -87.38
CA MET A 194 -46.07 49.62 -87.13
C MET A 194 -46.50 51.03 -86.73
N ASN A 195 -46.17 51.45 -85.50
CA ASN A 195 -45.58 52.77 -85.25
C ASN A 195 -45.17 52.96 -83.78
N LEU A 196 -43.89 53.29 -83.61
CA LEU A 196 -43.39 54.45 -82.87
C LEU A 196 -44.21 54.93 -81.64
N LEU A 197 -43.79 54.49 -80.46
CA LEU A 197 -43.86 55.27 -79.21
C LEU A 197 -42.47 55.18 -78.56
N GLN A 198 -41.60 56.14 -78.89
CA GLN A 198 -41.22 57.24 -78.00
C GLN A 198 -40.65 56.78 -76.66
N LYS A 199 -39.35 57.05 -76.51
CA LYS A 199 -38.66 57.08 -75.23
C LYS A 199 -39.43 57.98 -74.27
N GLU A 200 -39.75 57.45 -73.10
CA GLU A 200 -39.82 58.26 -71.90
C GLU A 200 -39.02 57.56 -70.81
N GLY A 201 -37.91 58.21 -70.44
CA GLY A 201 -36.92 57.69 -69.53
C GLY A 201 -37.49 57.59 -68.12
N ARG A 202 -37.85 56.37 -67.71
CA ARG A 202 -37.81 56.02 -66.29
C ARG A 202 -36.41 55.55 -65.94
N GLN A 203 -35.92 56.12 -64.84
CA GLN A 203 -34.56 56.06 -64.37
C GLN A 203 -33.95 54.66 -64.46
N ARG A 204 -32.89 54.57 -65.27
CA ARG A 204 -31.93 53.47 -65.21
C ARG A 204 -31.24 53.59 -63.86
N GLY A 205 -31.40 52.58 -63.01
CA GLY A 205 -30.74 52.52 -61.71
C GLY A 205 -29.24 52.75 -61.88
N THR A 206 -28.74 53.78 -61.21
CA THR A 206 -27.31 54.07 -61.11
C THR A 206 -26.65 52.88 -60.42
N TRP A 207 -25.96 52.04 -61.19
CA TRP A 207 -25.15 50.95 -60.66
C TRP A 207 -24.00 51.60 -59.86
N SER A 208 -24.17 51.73 -58.55
CA SER A 208 -23.17 52.31 -57.67
C SER A 208 -22.13 51.25 -57.31
N THR A 209 -21.13 51.08 -58.17
CA THR A 209 -19.96 50.22 -57.93
C THR A 209 -19.21 50.63 -56.65
N LYS A 210 -19.25 51.91 -56.29
CA LYS A 210 -18.62 52.46 -55.06
C LYS A 210 -19.18 51.87 -53.76
N LYS A 211 -20.46 51.47 -53.72
CA LYS A 211 -21.04 50.81 -52.52
C LYS A 211 -20.62 49.35 -52.42
N ALA A 212 -20.59 48.65 -53.55
CA ALA A 212 -20.15 47.25 -53.61
C ALA A 212 -18.67 47.09 -53.21
N ASP A 213 -17.80 48.00 -53.65
CA ASP A 213 -16.38 47.99 -53.26
C ASP A 213 -16.20 48.28 -51.76
N ASN A 214 -16.95 49.26 -51.22
CA ASN A 214 -16.91 49.59 -49.79
C ASN A 214 -17.36 48.42 -48.92
N ASP A 215 -18.43 47.72 -49.33
CA ASP A 215 -18.92 46.51 -48.66
C ASP A 215 -17.90 45.34 -48.77
N PHE A 216 -17.11 45.29 -49.86
CA PHE A 216 -16.07 44.28 -50.04
C PHE A 216 -14.88 44.52 -49.10
N TYR A 217 -14.37 45.77 -49.04
CA TYR A 217 -13.33 46.15 -48.08
C TYR A 217 -13.79 45.94 -46.64
N LYS A 218 -15.05 46.28 -46.33
CA LYS A 218 -15.64 46.05 -45.01
C LYS A 218 -15.67 44.56 -44.66
N LYS A 219 -16.14 43.69 -45.56
CA LYS A 219 -16.13 42.23 -45.33
C LYS A 219 -14.72 41.68 -45.11
N ILE A 220 -13.73 42.19 -45.83
CA ILE A 220 -12.34 41.78 -45.64
C ILE A 220 -11.86 42.20 -44.24
N VAL A 221 -12.06 43.46 -43.85
CA VAL A 221 -11.70 43.97 -42.52
C VAL A 221 -12.42 43.19 -41.42
N ASP A 222 -13.73 43.01 -41.53
CA ASP A 222 -14.54 42.24 -40.56
C ASP A 222 -14.01 40.80 -40.42
N ALA A 223 -13.64 40.15 -41.52
CA ALA A 223 -13.08 38.80 -41.50
C ALA A 223 -11.69 38.76 -40.81
N TYR A 224 -10.84 39.75 -41.05
CA TYR A 224 -9.55 39.88 -40.35
C TYR A 224 -9.74 40.19 -38.86
N GLU A 225 -10.71 41.03 -38.49
CA GLU A 225 -11.02 41.33 -37.09
C GLU A 225 -11.59 40.13 -36.35
N VAL A 226 -12.44 39.34 -36.99
CA VAL A 226 -12.91 38.05 -36.44
C VAL A 226 -11.73 37.12 -36.22
N LYS A 227 -10.86 36.96 -37.22
CA LYS A 227 -9.66 36.11 -37.10
C LYS A 227 -8.69 36.59 -36.03
N ASN A 228 -8.51 37.91 -35.88
CA ASN A 228 -7.67 38.47 -34.83
C ASN A 228 -8.28 38.24 -33.44
N ARG A 229 -9.60 38.34 -33.30
CA ARG A 229 -10.29 38.00 -32.04
C ARG A 229 -10.16 36.52 -31.69
N GLU A 230 -10.31 35.63 -32.67
CA GLU A 230 -10.10 34.18 -32.49
C GLU A 230 -8.66 33.89 -32.03
N LEU A 231 -7.65 34.48 -32.69
CA LEU A 231 -6.24 34.31 -32.32
C LEU A 231 -5.93 34.82 -30.91
N VAL A 232 -6.49 35.96 -30.50
CA VAL A 232 -6.31 36.51 -29.15
C VAL A 232 -6.97 35.60 -28.10
N ALA A 233 -8.16 35.06 -28.39
CA ALA A 233 -8.84 34.12 -27.51
C ALA A 233 -8.06 32.81 -27.36
N GLU A 234 -7.63 32.19 -28.47
CA GLU A 234 -6.83 30.96 -28.46
C GLU A 234 -5.50 31.17 -27.72
N ASN A 235 -4.84 32.33 -27.88
CA ASN A 235 -3.63 32.64 -27.13
C ASN A 235 -3.89 32.75 -25.62
N ALA A 236 -5.02 33.32 -25.21
CA ALA A 236 -5.41 33.40 -23.81
C ALA A 236 -5.68 32.00 -23.22
N ASP A 237 -6.34 31.13 -23.98
CA ASP A 237 -6.61 29.74 -23.58
C ASP A 237 -5.31 28.93 -23.44
N LEU A 238 -4.37 29.08 -24.38
CA LEU A 238 -3.05 28.43 -24.32
C LEU A 238 -2.26 28.90 -23.10
N ARG A 239 -2.29 30.19 -22.77
CA ARG A 239 -1.67 30.73 -21.55
C ARG A 239 -2.32 30.14 -20.28
N ALA A 240 -3.64 30.02 -20.27
CA ALA A 240 -4.36 29.42 -19.14
C ALA A 240 -4.01 27.94 -18.95
N LEU A 241 -3.95 27.17 -20.04
CA LEU A 241 -3.57 25.75 -20.03
C LEU A 241 -2.14 25.55 -19.50
N LEU A 242 -1.18 26.36 -19.96
CA LEU A 242 0.20 26.31 -19.47
C LEU A 242 0.30 26.59 -17.97
N ARG A 243 -0.49 27.55 -17.44
CA ARG A 243 -0.55 27.78 -15.99
C ARG A 243 -1.15 26.59 -15.24
N SER A 244 -2.21 25.98 -15.78
CA SER A 244 -2.81 24.77 -15.19
C SER A 244 -1.79 23.65 -15.09
N MET A 245 -1.10 23.34 -16.19
CA MET A 245 -0.06 22.30 -16.20
C MET A 245 1.06 22.59 -15.20
N GLN A 246 1.48 23.85 -15.07
CA GLN A 246 2.49 24.23 -14.09
C GLN A 246 2.02 24.01 -12.64
N VAL A 247 0.74 24.27 -12.35
CA VAL A 247 0.14 24.01 -11.03
C VAL A 247 0.07 22.50 -10.78
N ASP A 248 -0.43 21.73 -11.75
CA ASP A 248 -0.55 20.27 -11.64
C ASP A 248 0.81 19.61 -11.40
N MET A 249 1.84 20.03 -12.15
CA MET A 249 3.21 19.53 -11.96
C MET A 249 3.78 19.90 -10.59
N ARG A 250 3.46 21.10 -10.08
CA ARG A 250 3.86 21.53 -8.74
C ARG A 250 3.17 20.71 -7.66
N GLU A 251 1.87 20.45 -7.79
CA GLU A 251 1.12 19.59 -6.86
C GLU A 251 1.64 18.16 -6.88
N PHE A 252 1.91 17.59 -8.05
CA PHE A 252 2.46 16.25 -8.20
C PHE A 252 3.84 16.10 -7.51
N LEU A 253 4.71 17.10 -7.65
CA LEU A 253 6.06 17.06 -7.08
C LEU A 253 6.11 17.44 -5.60
N ASN A 254 5.17 18.25 -5.11
CA ASN A 254 5.05 18.63 -3.70
C ASN A 254 4.11 17.72 -2.90
N ALA A 255 3.44 16.75 -3.55
CA ALA A 255 2.67 15.75 -2.85
C ALA A 255 3.60 15.00 -1.88
N PRO A 256 3.30 14.98 -0.56
CA PRO A 256 4.15 14.30 0.40
C PRO A 256 4.13 12.82 0.05
N LYS A 257 5.24 12.33 -0.52
CA LYS A 257 5.45 10.89 -0.68
C LYS A 257 5.27 10.27 0.70
N GLY A 258 4.23 9.45 0.83
CA GLY A 258 3.94 8.73 2.06
C GLY A 258 5.19 7.99 2.52
N LYS A 259 5.71 8.40 3.67
CA LYS A 259 6.64 7.73 4.58
C LYS A 259 7.33 6.48 4.01
N GLN A 260 8.57 6.64 3.56
CA GLN A 260 9.59 5.61 3.70
C GLN A 260 10.52 6.04 4.83
N SER A 261 10.42 5.34 5.96
CA SER A 261 11.28 5.52 7.12
C SER A 261 12.64 4.89 6.87
N CYS A 262 13.67 5.71 6.69
CA CYS A 262 15.03 5.37 7.09
C CYS A 262 15.53 6.49 8.00
N SER A 263 15.58 6.18 9.29
CA SER A 263 16.24 7.00 10.29
C SER A 263 17.75 6.82 10.15
N VAL A 264 18.48 7.85 9.73
CA VAL A 264 19.79 8.17 10.32
C VAL A 264 19.91 9.70 10.41
N ASN A 265 20.30 10.11 11.61
CA ASN A 265 20.54 11.43 12.14
C ASN A 265 21.57 12.24 11.33
N GLU A 266 21.31 13.52 11.00
CA GLU A 266 22.19 14.64 11.32
C GLU A 266 21.60 15.99 10.87
N ARG A 267 21.85 17.00 11.71
CA ARG A 267 21.40 18.39 11.59
C ARG A 267 21.97 19.07 10.35
N SER A 268 21.12 19.77 9.60
CA SER A 268 21.48 21.01 8.92
C SER A 268 20.21 21.83 8.66
N ASP A 269 20.06 22.88 9.46
CA ASP A 269 19.28 24.06 9.10
C ASP A 269 19.92 24.70 7.86
N ALA A 270 19.41 24.37 6.68
CA ALA A 270 19.67 25.09 5.45
C ALA A 270 18.43 25.01 4.56
N ASP A 271 17.60 26.04 4.66
CA ASP A 271 16.76 26.57 3.60
C ASP A 271 15.71 25.63 2.97
N LEU A 272 14.58 25.47 3.68
CA LEU A 272 13.34 24.83 3.19
C LEU A 272 12.62 25.62 2.07
N SER A 273 13.32 26.44 1.28
CA SER A 273 12.72 27.27 0.22
C SER A 273 13.10 26.89 -1.22
N GLN A 274 14.05 25.98 -1.45
CA GLN A 274 14.43 25.58 -2.82
C GLN A 274 13.67 24.34 -3.32
N SER A 275 12.37 24.48 -3.56
CA SER A 275 11.68 23.59 -4.50
C SER A 275 12.14 23.93 -5.93
N PRO A 276 12.56 22.97 -6.77
CA PRO A 276 13.13 23.22 -8.11
C PRO A 276 12.18 23.93 -9.11
N LEU A 277 10.94 24.21 -8.70
CA LEU A 277 9.86 24.70 -9.54
C LEU A 277 9.20 25.99 -9.04
N VAL A 278 9.86 26.75 -8.15
CA VAL A 278 9.44 28.13 -7.86
C VAL A 278 9.89 29.03 -9.00
N GLY A 279 9.15 28.97 -10.10
CA GLY A 279 9.28 29.88 -11.24
C GLY A 279 8.18 30.94 -11.19
N ARG A 280 8.61 32.20 -11.35
CA ARG A 280 7.82 33.43 -11.50
C ARG A 280 6.63 33.22 -12.47
N THR A 281 5.41 33.21 -11.93
CA THR A 281 4.15 32.93 -12.66
C THR A 281 3.84 33.98 -13.75
N ASP A 282 4.46 35.15 -13.67
CA ASP A 282 4.35 36.30 -14.58
C ASP A 282 5.06 36.10 -15.94
N MET A 283 5.89 35.06 -16.10
CA MET A 283 6.62 34.80 -17.34
C MET A 283 5.71 34.54 -18.55
N PHE A 284 4.54 33.93 -18.33
CA PHE A 284 3.58 33.62 -19.40
C PHE A 284 2.76 34.82 -19.87
N ASP A 285 2.85 35.96 -19.16
CA ASP A 285 2.09 37.17 -19.47
C ASP A 285 2.88 38.16 -20.35
N LEU A 286 4.20 37.96 -20.50
CA LEU A 286 5.04 38.81 -21.36
C LEU A 286 4.69 38.68 -22.86
N PRO A 287 5.01 39.71 -23.68
CA PRO A 287 4.92 39.60 -25.13
C PRO A 287 5.72 38.40 -25.67
N LEU A 288 5.14 37.67 -26.62
CA LEU A 288 5.67 36.39 -27.13
C LEU A 288 7.17 36.44 -27.48
N HIS A 289 7.62 37.51 -28.13
CA HIS A 289 9.03 37.64 -28.53
C HIS A 289 10.01 37.78 -27.34
N MET A 290 9.53 38.23 -26.18
CA MET A 290 10.35 38.41 -24.97
C MET A 290 10.29 37.20 -24.04
N ALA A 291 9.15 36.49 -24.04
CA ALA A 291 8.94 35.31 -23.20
C ALA A 291 9.43 34.01 -23.86
N ARG A 292 9.49 33.94 -25.20
CA ARG A 292 9.80 32.72 -25.95
C ARG A 292 11.11 32.08 -25.49
N ASP A 293 12.20 32.83 -25.50
CA ASP A 293 13.53 32.28 -25.26
C ASP A 293 13.68 31.85 -23.79
N GLN A 294 13.08 32.61 -22.85
CA GLN A 294 13.10 32.29 -21.43
C GLN A 294 12.23 31.08 -21.08
N ILE A 295 11.06 30.94 -21.71
CA ILE A 295 10.19 29.77 -21.55
C ILE A 295 10.87 28.54 -22.14
N GLU A 296 11.49 28.67 -23.32
CA GLU A 296 12.22 27.58 -23.97
C GLU A 296 13.39 27.09 -23.10
N GLU A 297 14.22 28.00 -22.59
CA GLU A 297 15.37 27.67 -21.74
C GLU A 297 14.93 27.06 -20.40
N SER A 298 13.86 27.59 -19.79
CA SER A 298 13.27 27.05 -18.57
C SER A 298 12.71 25.64 -18.77
N LEU A 299 12.01 25.39 -19.88
CA LEU A 299 11.49 24.07 -20.23
C LEU A 299 12.62 23.07 -20.49
N ARG A 300 13.67 23.47 -21.24
CA ARG A 300 14.84 22.61 -21.49
C ARG A 300 15.52 22.23 -20.18
N THR A 301 15.76 23.21 -19.30
CA THR A 301 16.40 22.97 -18.00
C THR A 301 15.57 22.02 -17.14
N LYS A 302 14.26 22.23 -17.05
CA LYS A 302 13.35 21.37 -16.28
C LYS A 302 13.24 19.95 -16.87
N MET A 303 13.20 19.82 -18.20
CA MET A 303 13.16 18.53 -18.87
C MET A 303 14.43 17.71 -18.61
N THR A 304 15.58 18.39 -18.57
CA THR A 304 16.87 17.75 -18.25
C THR A 304 16.86 17.24 -16.80
N SER A 305 16.40 18.07 -15.85
CA SER A 305 16.28 17.68 -14.43
C SER A 305 15.30 16.52 -14.21
N ILE A 306 14.17 16.48 -14.93
CA ILE A 306 13.23 15.35 -14.89
C ILE A 306 13.88 14.07 -15.42
N LYS A 307 14.61 14.17 -16.53
CA LYS A 307 15.30 13.04 -17.13
C LYS A 307 16.34 12.44 -16.17
N ASP A 308 17.15 13.27 -15.53
CA ASP A 308 18.15 12.81 -14.56
C ASP A 308 17.51 12.11 -13.35
N ARG A 309 16.38 12.64 -12.86
CA ARG A 309 15.64 12.03 -11.74
C ARG A 309 14.94 10.72 -12.13
N LEU A 310 14.50 10.59 -13.38
CA LEU A 310 13.91 9.35 -13.89
C LEU A 310 14.96 8.23 -13.96
N VAL A 311 16.17 8.54 -14.42
CA VAL A 311 17.30 7.60 -14.45
C VAL A 311 17.65 7.14 -13.04
N GLN A 312 17.75 8.07 -12.08
CA GLN A 312 18.00 7.70 -10.67
C GLN A 312 16.91 6.80 -10.07
N LEU A 313 15.65 6.98 -10.44
CA LEU A 313 14.56 6.12 -9.99
C LEU A 313 14.62 4.72 -10.61
N GLN A 314 15.00 4.64 -11.90
CA GLN A 314 15.18 3.37 -12.59
C GLN A 314 16.35 2.56 -12.01
N ASP A 315 17.46 3.23 -11.70
CA ASP A 315 18.61 2.59 -11.05
C ASP A 315 18.27 2.11 -9.64
N ALA A 316 17.45 2.86 -8.89
CA ALA A 316 16.98 2.47 -7.57
C ALA A 316 16.00 1.29 -7.61
N GLU A 317 15.15 1.21 -8.63
CA GLU A 317 14.24 0.08 -8.87
C GLU A 317 15.01 -1.21 -9.21
N GLN A 318 16.02 -1.12 -10.08
CA GLN A 318 16.91 -2.24 -10.39
C GLN A 318 17.75 -2.68 -9.18
N GLY A 319 18.21 -1.73 -8.36
CA GLY A 319 18.91 -2.06 -7.11
C GLY A 319 18.01 -2.78 -6.10
N ALA A 320 16.73 -2.40 -6.02
CA ALA A 320 15.75 -3.04 -5.15
C ALA A 320 15.40 -4.47 -5.60
N ASP A 321 15.28 -4.69 -6.92
CA ASP A 321 14.99 -6.00 -7.51
C ASP A 321 16.10 -7.01 -7.21
N VAL A 322 17.36 -6.61 -7.38
CA VAL A 322 18.54 -7.44 -7.05
C VAL A 322 18.58 -7.78 -5.56
N THR A 323 18.22 -6.86 -4.67
CA THR A 323 18.14 -7.17 -3.23
C THR A 323 16.99 -8.14 -2.89
N CYS A 324 15.87 -8.08 -3.60
CA CYS A 324 14.76 -9.03 -3.42
C CYS A 324 15.19 -10.45 -3.84
N GLU A 325 15.84 -10.60 -4.99
CA GLU A 325 16.37 -11.90 -5.46
C GLU A 325 17.37 -12.51 -4.45
N VAL A 326 18.24 -11.68 -3.85
CA VAL A 326 19.19 -12.13 -2.81
C VAL A 326 18.45 -12.62 -1.56
N THR A 327 17.41 -11.92 -1.11
CA THR A 327 16.61 -12.35 0.05
C THR A 327 15.79 -13.62 -0.21
N GLU A 328 15.30 -13.80 -1.44
CA GLU A 328 14.59 -15.03 -1.82
C GLU A 328 15.54 -16.23 -1.82
N ARG A 329 16.76 -16.04 -2.35
CA ARG A 329 17.79 -17.08 -2.34
C ARG A 329 18.25 -17.45 -0.92
N GLU A 330 18.27 -16.50 -0.01
CA GLU A 330 18.58 -16.74 1.41
C GLU A 330 17.51 -17.64 2.06
N LEU A 331 16.22 -17.35 1.84
CA LEU A 331 15.11 -18.17 2.33
C LEU A 331 15.13 -19.61 1.78
N GLU A 332 15.48 -19.79 0.49
CA GLU A 332 15.64 -21.13 -0.10
C GLU A 332 16.77 -21.92 0.59
N LEU A 333 17.90 -21.28 0.89
CA LEU A 333 19.01 -21.91 1.58
C LEU A 333 18.66 -22.26 3.03
N GLU A 334 17.88 -21.43 3.72
CA GLU A 334 17.36 -21.75 5.05
C GLU A 334 16.45 -22.99 5.02
N ALA A 335 15.57 -23.10 4.02
CA ALA A 335 14.71 -24.27 3.86
C ALA A 335 15.52 -25.55 3.63
N GLN A 336 16.55 -25.51 2.77
CA GLN A 336 17.45 -26.65 2.55
C GLN A 336 18.21 -27.04 3.82
N LEU A 337 18.64 -26.08 4.63
CA LEU A 337 19.28 -26.35 5.92
C LEU A 337 18.34 -27.04 6.91
N VAL A 338 17.07 -26.67 6.94
CA VAL A 338 16.05 -27.32 7.78
C VAL A 338 15.84 -28.77 7.33
N GLU A 339 15.75 -29.01 6.03
CA GLU A 339 15.62 -30.37 5.48
C GLU A 339 16.85 -31.22 5.82
N ALA A 340 18.05 -30.70 5.61
CA ALA A 340 19.30 -31.39 5.95
C ALA A 340 19.38 -31.74 7.45
N ARG A 341 18.93 -30.83 8.34
CA ARG A 341 18.86 -31.10 9.78
C ARG A 341 17.87 -32.22 10.11
N SER A 342 16.72 -32.27 9.43
CA SER A 342 15.73 -33.34 9.59
C SER A 342 16.33 -34.69 9.22
N ILE A 343 17.02 -34.77 8.07
CA ILE A 343 17.69 -35.99 7.61
C ILE A 343 18.74 -36.46 8.63
N ILE A 344 19.57 -35.54 9.13
CA ILE A 344 20.59 -35.86 10.14
C ILE A 344 19.93 -36.39 11.42
N GLN A 345 18.82 -35.78 11.86
CA GLN A 345 18.09 -36.21 13.05
C GLN A 345 17.50 -37.62 12.89
N GLU A 346 16.96 -37.93 11.71
CA GLU A 346 16.45 -39.25 11.38
C GLU A 346 17.58 -40.29 11.36
N GLN A 347 18.72 -39.97 10.73
CA GLN A 347 19.91 -40.82 10.72
C GLN A 347 20.42 -41.09 12.15
N ALA A 348 20.48 -40.06 13.02
CA ALA A 348 20.87 -40.22 14.42
C ALA A 348 19.90 -41.10 15.23
N SER A 349 18.59 -40.99 14.95
CA SER A 349 17.55 -41.85 15.55
C SER A 349 17.71 -43.31 15.14
N ILE A 350 17.98 -43.57 13.87
CA ILE A 350 18.25 -44.92 13.35
C ILE A 350 19.52 -45.48 14.02
N MET A 351 20.61 -44.71 14.05
CA MET A 351 21.85 -45.13 14.70
C MET A 351 21.66 -45.47 16.19
N SER A 352 20.90 -44.65 16.92
CA SER A 352 20.59 -44.89 18.34
C SER A 352 19.79 -46.18 18.54
N LYS A 353 18.84 -46.49 17.65
CA LYS A 353 18.08 -47.76 17.67
C LYS A 353 18.96 -48.98 17.39
N HIS A 354 19.99 -48.84 16.55
CA HIS A 354 20.92 -49.93 16.27
C HIS A 354 21.90 -50.15 17.43
N LEU A 355 22.39 -49.09 18.07
CA LEU A 355 23.21 -49.20 19.29
C LEU A 355 22.44 -49.83 20.45
N ALA A 356 21.19 -49.42 20.69
CA ALA A 356 20.33 -50.01 21.72
C ALA A 356 19.98 -51.50 21.48
N LYS A 357 20.09 -51.99 20.24
CA LYS A 357 19.95 -53.43 19.91
C LYS A 357 21.24 -54.22 20.12
N SER A 358 22.40 -53.56 20.07
CA SER A 358 23.71 -54.18 20.31
C SER A 358 23.97 -54.43 21.80
N ASP A 359 23.39 -53.64 22.71
CA ASP A 359 23.63 -53.71 24.16
C ASP A 359 22.71 -54.66 24.96
N ARG A 360 21.94 -55.55 24.30
CA ARG A 360 21.21 -56.62 25.02
C ARG A 360 22.15 -57.80 25.32
N PRO A 361 22.41 -58.17 26.60
CA PRO A 361 23.29 -59.29 26.92
C PRO A 361 22.62 -60.62 26.56
N ARG A 362 23.30 -61.45 25.76
CA ARG A 362 22.96 -62.88 25.58
C ARG A 362 23.01 -63.56 26.94
N ARG A 363 21.86 -63.94 27.50
CA ARG A 363 21.79 -64.94 28.56
C ARG A 363 22.14 -66.30 27.96
N LEU A 364 23.31 -66.81 28.33
CA LEU A 364 23.72 -68.20 28.14
C LEU A 364 22.84 -69.11 29.00
N SER A 365 22.22 -70.11 28.36
CA SER A 365 21.62 -71.27 29.00
C SER A 365 22.35 -72.51 28.49
N GLY A 366 22.82 -73.34 29.41
CA GLY A 366 23.32 -74.69 29.14
C GLY A 366 24.83 -74.82 29.31
N GLN A 367 25.29 -75.33 30.45
CA GLN A 367 25.58 -76.75 30.62
C GLN A 367 26.42 -76.92 31.91
N LEU A 368 25.88 -77.67 32.86
CA LEU A 368 26.59 -78.09 34.06
C LEU A 368 27.71 -79.08 33.70
N SER A 369 28.76 -78.96 34.50
CA SER A 369 30.07 -79.60 34.52
C SER A 369 30.10 -81.12 34.34
N CYS A 370 31.19 -81.51 33.68
CA CYS A 370 31.74 -82.83 33.50
C CYS A 370 32.19 -83.46 34.83
N ASP A 371 32.27 -84.78 34.77
CA ASP A 371 32.64 -85.77 35.77
C ASP A 371 33.95 -85.52 36.55
N MET A 372 33.90 -85.94 37.82
CA MET A 372 34.87 -86.75 38.58
C MET A 372 36.27 -86.18 38.91
N ASP A 373 36.41 -85.91 40.22
CA ASP A 373 37.41 -86.47 41.16
C ASP A 373 38.85 -85.93 41.28
N SER A 374 39.15 -85.67 42.57
CA SER A 374 40.45 -85.76 43.28
C SER A 374 41.35 -84.49 43.16
N ILE A 375 41.90 -83.86 44.22
CA ILE A 375 42.68 -84.36 45.36
C ILE A 375 42.86 -83.20 46.40
N LEU A 376 42.59 -83.47 47.70
CA LEU A 376 43.21 -82.95 48.97
C LEU A 376 43.37 -81.42 49.21
N SER A 377 43.27 -80.84 50.40
CA SER A 377 43.00 -81.25 51.80
C SER A 377 42.76 -79.95 52.60
N SER A 378 41.96 -80.03 53.66
CA SER A 378 41.83 -79.04 54.76
C SER A 378 43.17 -78.86 55.54
N PRO A 379 43.31 -77.95 56.52
CA PRO A 379 42.36 -77.58 57.59
C PRO A 379 41.61 -76.26 57.37
#